data_AF-A0A7R9CL18-F1
#
_entry.id   AF-A0A7R9CL18-F1
#
_cell.length_a   1.000
_cell.length_b   1.000
_cell.length_c   1.000
_cell.angle_alpha   90.00
_cell.angle_beta   90.00
_cell.angle_gamma   90.00
#
_symmetry.space_group_name_H-M   'P 1'
#
loop_
_entity.id
_entity.type
_entity.pdbx_description
1 polymer ?
#
loop_
_entity_poly.entity_id
_entity_poly.type
_entity_poly.pdbx_seq_one_letter_code
_entity_poly.pdbx_strand_id
1 'polypeptide(L)'
;DSTFIIRLIEPLKDGFINVGPKGDSRKNKKANYGTGKETLRFNSNGKAEIRIQDDTQTVGIENINNLLESFMGINDAELATEIWELSTAKTNSMDFAEAIDNSELEEFGFTDDFIIELWGVITDARAGRLK
;
A
#
# COMPACT_ATOMS: atom_id res chain seq x y z
N ASP A 1 35.26 -35.57 10.49
CA ASP A 1 33.78 -35.50 10.62
C ASP A 1 33.34 -35.85 12.03
N SER A 2 32.92 -34.85 12.78
CA SER A 2 32.30 -35.05 14.10
C SER A 2 30.80 -34.83 13.98
N THR A 3 30.03 -35.86 14.32
CA THR A 3 28.57 -35.78 14.39
C THR A 3 28.16 -35.03 15.66
N PHE A 4 27.12 -34.20 15.58
CA PHE A 4 26.51 -33.55 16.75
C PHE A 4 25.01 -33.80 16.77
N ILE A 5 24.41 -33.70 17.96
CA ILE A 5 22.99 -34.00 18.19
C ILE A 5 22.29 -32.70 18.58
N ILE A 6 21.20 -32.37 17.88
CA ILE A 6 20.27 -31.30 18.28
C ILE A 6 19.01 -31.97 18.84
N ARG A 7 18.61 -31.57 20.05
CA ARG A 7 17.28 -31.90 20.59
C ARG A 7 16.31 -30.78 20.21
N LEU A 8 15.41 -31.06 19.27
CA LEU A 8 14.34 -30.13 18.90
C LEU A 8 13.09 -30.43 19.76
N ILE A 9 12.44 -29.37 20.21
CA ILE A 9 11.05 -29.42 20.70
C ILE A 9 10.26 -28.53 19.74
N GLU A 10 9.36 -29.14 18.96
CA GLU A 10 8.52 -28.36 18.05
C GLU A 10 7.42 -27.63 18.82
N PRO A 11 7.09 -26.37 18.46
CA PRO A 11 5.94 -25.70 19.03
C PRO A 11 4.65 -26.43 18.61
N LEU A 12 3.62 -26.34 19.45
CA LEU A 12 2.27 -26.76 19.07
C LEU A 12 1.85 -25.95 17.84
N LYS A 13 1.72 -26.63 16.69
CA LYS A 13 1.35 -26.02 15.40
C LYS A 13 -0.07 -25.44 15.38
N ASP A 14 -0.82 -25.62 16.46
CA ASP A 14 -2.21 -25.20 16.62
C ASP A 14 -2.38 -24.32 17.88
N GLY A 15 -1.55 -23.27 17.97
CA GLY A 15 -1.43 -22.38 19.13
C GLY A 15 -2.63 -21.48 19.44
N PHE A 16 -3.72 -21.56 18.67
CA PHE A 16 -4.89 -20.68 18.82
C PHE A 16 -6.25 -21.39 18.90
N ILE A 17 -6.31 -22.73 18.99
CA ILE A 17 -7.60 -23.45 19.17
C ILE A 17 -8.40 -22.88 20.36
N ASN A 18 -7.69 -22.45 21.42
CA ASN A 18 -8.29 -21.95 22.65
C ASN A 18 -8.25 -20.41 22.80
N VAL A 19 -7.68 -19.68 21.83
CA VAL A 19 -7.50 -18.20 21.88
C VAL A 19 -8.26 -17.51 20.73
N GLY A 20 -9.18 -18.21 20.06
CA GLY A 20 -10.07 -17.64 19.05
C GLY A 20 -11.37 -17.05 19.64
N PRO A 21 -11.98 -16.04 19.00
CA PRO A 21 -13.31 -15.58 19.38
C PRO A 21 -14.30 -16.75 19.32
N LYS A 22 -15.08 -16.95 20.40
CA LYS A 22 -16.10 -18.01 20.47
C LYS A 22 -17.19 -17.75 19.43
N GLY A 23 -17.04 -18.28 18.22
CA GLY A 23 -17.96 -18.08 17.11
C GLY A 23 -18.03 -19.26 16.15
N ASP A 24 -19.09 -20.06 16.34
CA ASP A 24 -19.74 -21.04 15.45
C ASP A 24 -18.90 -22.14 14.75
N SER A 25 -19.30 -23.38 15.04
CA SER A 25 -18.63 -24.66 14.73
C SER A 25 -18.80 -25.13 13.27
N ARG A 26 -18.87 -24.22 12.29
CA ARG A 26 -19.22 -24.58 10.89
C ARG A 26 -18.49 -23.83 9.79
N LYS A 27 -17.19 -23.57 9.92
CA LYS A 27 -16.37 -23.22 8.74
C LYS A 27 -14.89 -23.53 8.98
N ASN A 28 -14.45 -24.69 8.47
CA ASN A 28 -13.05 -24.92 8.10
C ASN A 28 -12.71 -23.98 6.93
N LYS A 29 -12.49 -22.69 7.20
CA LYS A 29 -11.65 -21.86 6.34
C LYS A 29 -10.28 -21.88 6.97
N LYS A 30 -9.28 -22.38 6.23
CA LYS A 30 -7.87 -22.16 6.56
C LYS A 30 -7.73 -20.67 6.85
N ALA A 31 -7.42 -20.32 8.10
CA ALA A 31 -7.03 -18.97 8.44
C ALA A 31 -5.70 -18.73 7.74
N ASN A 32 -5.78 -18.18 6.52
CA ASN A 32 -4.63 -17.63 5.84
C ASN A 32 -4.27 -16.39 6.66
N TYR A 33 -3.48 -16.58 7.72
CA TYR A 33 -2.92 -15.48 8.47
C TYR A 33 -2.13 -14.67 7.44
N GLY A 34 -2.68 -13.52 7.04
CA GLY A 34 -1.98 -12.56 6.20
C GLY A 34 -0.72 -12.06 6.91
N THR A 35 -0.04 -11.08 6.33
CA THR A 35 1.16 -10.48 6.93
C THR A 35 0.89 -9.80 8.29
N GLY A 36 -0.37 -9.70 8.72
CA GLY A 36 -0.80 -8.95 9.91
C GLY A 36 -0.74 -7.43 9.71
N LYS A 37 -0.30 -6.96 8.53
CA LYS A 37 -0.25 -5.55 8.13
C LYS A 37 -1.53 -5.09 7.42
N GLU A 38 -2.67 -5.73 7.73
CA GLU A 38 -3.96 -5.34 7.18
C GLU A 38 -4.48 -4.08 7.90
N THR A 39 -4.88 -3.07 7.13
CA THR A 39 -5.42 -1.80 7.62
C THR A 39 -6.80 -1.54 7.02
N LEU A 40 -7.67 -0.86 7.77
CA LEU A 40 -8.95 -0.37 7.24
C LEU A 40 -8.69 0.95 6.51
N ARG A 41 -8.91 0.97 5.20
CA ARG A 41 -8.74 2.15 4.35
C ARG A 41 -10.07 2.85 4.14
N PHE A 42 -10.10 4.16 4.34
CA PHE A 42 -11.22 5.03 3.98
C PHE A 42 -10.86 5.74 2.68
N ASN A 43 -11.66 5.57 1.64
CA ASN A 43 -11.43 6.25 0.37
C ASN A 43 -12.23 7.58 0.31
N SER A 44 -11.76 8.55 -0.47
CA SER A 44 -12.43 9.83 -0.75
C SER A 44 -13.85 9.65 -1.29
N ASN A 45 -14.08 8.59 -2.08
CA ASN A 45 -15.41 8.19 -2.55
C ASN A 45 -16.35 7.59 -1.48
N GLY A 46 -15.94 7.54 -0.21
CA GLY A 46 -16.75 7.10 0.93
C GLY A 46 -16.78 5.58 1.19
N LYS A 47 -16.12 4.77 0.35
CA LYS A 47 -16.04 3.32 0.55
C LYS A 47 -14.89 2.97 1.49
N ALA A 48 -15.15 2.11 2.49
CA ALA A 48 -14.12 1.54 3.36
C ALA A 48 -13.80 0.08 2.99
N GLU A 49 -12.52 -0.30 2.96
CA GLU A 49 -12.08 -1.67 2.68
C GLU A 49 -10.80 -2.06 3.41
N ILE A 50 -10.62 -3.36 3.66
CA ILE A 50 -9.40 -3.90 4.29
C ILE A 50 -8.33 -4.07 3.22
N ARG A 51 -7.13 -3.48 3.41
CA ARG A 51 -5.99 -3.63 2.52
C ARG A 51 -4.71 -3.97 3.27
N ILE A 52 -3.79 -4.62 2.57
CA ILE A 52 -2.42 -4.83 3.06
C ILE A 52 -1.60 -3.60 2.67
N GLN A 53 -0.93 -3.02 3.64
CA GLN A 53 0.01 -1.93 3.39
C GLN A 53 1.40 -2.49 3.06
N ASP A 54 1.91 -2.14 1.88
CA ASP A 54 3.26 -2.49 1.47
C ASP A 54 4.27 -1.39 1.87
N ASP A 55 5.51 -1.80 2.16
CA ASP A 55 6.57 -0.88 2.57
C ASP A 55 6.94 0.04 1.38
N THR A 56 6.90 -0.48 0.14
CA THR A 56 7.15 0.33 -1.08
C THR A 56 6.08 1.39 -1.31
N GLN A 57 4.82 1.03 -1.06
CA GLN A 57 3.68 1.95 -1.14
C GLN A 57 3.82 3.07 -0.11
N THR A 58 4.26 2.74 1.11
CA THR A 58 4.42 3.73 2.18
C THR A 58 5.46 4.78 1.81
N VAL A 59 6.65 4.35 1.35
CA VAL A 59 7.71 5.28 0.88
C VAL A 59 7.26 6.09 -0.33
N GLY A 60 6.53 5.47 -1.27
CA GLY A 60 5.98 6.16 -2.43
C GLY A 60 5.00 7.29 -2.05
N ILE A 61 4.07 7.00 -1.15
CA ILE A 61 3.09 7.98 -0.65
C ILE A 61 3.78 9.13 0.08
N GLU A 62 4.75 8.84 0.94
CA GLU A 62 5.51 9.88 1.65
C GLU A 62 6.24 10.82 0.67
N ASN A 63 6.87 10.28 -0.38
CA ASN A 63 7.56 11.10 -1.36
C ASN A 63 6.61 11.90 -2.26
N ILE A 64 5.44 11.35 -2.62
CA ILE A 64 4.39 12.11 -3.30
C ILE A 64 3.93 13.28 -2.43
N ASN A 65 3.73 13.04 -1.13
CA ASN A 65 3.30 14.07 -0.19
C ASN A 65 4.36 15.18 -0.03
N ASN A 66 5.65 14.80 0.03
CA ASN A 66 6.75 15.78 0.04
C ASN A 66 6.77 16.64 -1.24
N LEU A 67 6.45 16.05 -2.39
CA LEU A 67 6.36 16.77 -3.66
C LEU A 67 5.18 17.73 -3.68
N LEU A 68 4.01 17.31 -3.18
CA LEU A 68 2.83 18.17 -3.00
C LEU A 68 3.13 19.34 -2.06
N GLU A 69 3.86 19.11 -0.96
CA GLU A 69 4.26 20.16 -0.03
C GLU A 69 5.21 21.16 -0.70
N SER A 70 6.17 20.68 -1.49
CA SER A 70 7.09 21.56 -2.21
C SER A 70 6.41 22.39 -3.31
N PHE A 71 5.37 21.86 -3.96
CA PHE A 71 4.73 22.51 -5.11
C PHE A 71 3.53 23.37 -4.72
N MET A 72 2.69 22.88 -3.79
CA MET A 72 1.43 23.51 -3.39
C MET A 72 1.44 24.04 -1.94
N GLY A 73 2.42 23.67 -1.13
CA GLY A 73 2.46 24.04 0.29
C GLY A 73 1.44 23.30 1.15
N ILE A 74 0.91 22.17 0.68
CA ILE A 74 -0.07 21.34 1.39
C ILE A 74 0.53 19.98 1.73
N ASN A 75 0.09 19.41 2.85
CA ASN A 75 0.46 18.06 3.27
C ASN A 75 -0.82 17.26 3.47
N ASP A 76 -1.16 16.42 2.48
CA ASP A 76 -2.40 15.65 2.44
C ASP A 76 -2.08 14.19 2.07
N ALA A 77 -2.06 13.34 3.09
CA ALA A 77 -1.74 11.93 2.96
C ALA A 77 -2.83 11.15 2.20
N GLU A 78 -4.10 11.57 2.25
CA GLU A 78 -5.17 10.90 1.51
C GLU A 78 -5.05 11.20 0.02
N LEU A 79 -4.82 12.46 -0.34
CA LEU A 79 -4.54 12.87 -1.72
C LEU A 79 -3.31 12.15 -2.29
N ALA A 80 -2.20 12.11 -1.53
CA ALA A 80 -0.99 11.41 -1.95
C ALA A 80 -1.24 9.91 -2.16
N THR A 81 -2.09 9.31 -1.33
CA THR A 81 -2.46 7.90 -1.49
C THR A 81 -3.36 7.68 -2.70
N GLU A 82 -4.31 8.56 -2.96
CA GLU A 82 -5.16 8.50 -4.15
C GLU A 82 -4.32 8.59 -5.44
N ILE A 83 -3.36 9.51 -5.51
CA ILE A 83 -2.41 9.63 -6.62
C ILE A 83 -1.61 8.35 -6.80
N TRP A 84 -1.09 7.77 -5.70
CA TRP A 84 -0.38 6.50 -5.75
C TRP A 84 -1.27 5.39 -6.33
N GLU A 85 -2.50 5.26 -5.82
CA GLU A 85 -3.44 4.23 -6.26
C GLU A 85 -3.81 4.37 -7.73
N LEU A 86 -4.12 5.58 -8.19
CA LEU A 86 -4.41 5.89 -9.59
C LEU A 86 -3.26 5.47 -10.51
N SER A 87 -2.02 5.63 -10.03
CA SER A 87 -0.84 5.24 -10.77
C SER A 87 -0.63 3.73 -10.87
N THR A 88 -1.09 2.93 -9.88
CA THR A 88 -0.74 1.48 -9.79
C THR A 88 -1.15 0.69 -11.02
N ALA A 89 -2.25 1.07 -11.68
CA ALA A 89 -2.73 0.43 -12.90
C ALA A 89 -2.01 0.90 -14.18
N LYS A 90 -1.07 1.85 -14.09
CA LYS A 90 -0.47 2.55 -15.22
C LYS A 90 0.99 2.14 -15.41
N THR A 91 1.42 2.12 -16.68
CA THR A 91 2.75 1.65 -17.08
C THR A 91 3.63 2.74 -17.68
N ASN A 92 3.04 3.87 -18.09
CA ASN A 92 3.74 5.00 -18.68
C ASN A 92 3.14 6.32 -18.18
N SER A 93 3.86 7.42 -18.37
CA SER A 93 3.47 8.76 -17.91
C SER A 93 2.24 9.31 -18.62
N MET A 94 2.02 8.91 -19.88
CA MET A 94 0.88 9.37 -20.67
C MET A 94 -0.43 8.77 -20.15
N ASP A 95 -0.46 7.46 -19.92
CA ASP A 95 -1.61 6.76 -19.35
C ASP A 95 -1.93 7.24 -17.93
N PHE A 96 -0.90 7.74 -17.22
CA PHE A 96 -1.03 8.34 -15.90
C PHE A 96 -1.62 9.75 -15.97
N ALA A 97 -1.13 10.60 -16.89
CA ALA A 97 -1.72 11.91 -17.16
C ALA A 97 -3.20 11.78 -17.55
N GLU A 98 -3.52 10.89 -18.49
CA GLU A 98 -4.91 10.59 -18.88
C GLU A 98 -5.73 10.07 -17.70
N ALA A 99 -5.13 9.33 -16.76
CA ALA A 99 -5.85 8.88 -15.56
C ALA A 99 -6.22 10.05 -14.63
N ILE A 100 -5.31 11.02 -14.49
CA ILE A 100 -5.53 12.21 -13.68
C ILE A 100 -6.66 13.02 -14.29
N ASP A 101 -6.60 13.28 -15.59
CA ASP A 101 -7.62 14.05 -16.34
C ASP A 101 -9.01 13.40 -16.28
N ASN A 102 -9.08 12.06 -16.21
CA ASN A 102 -10.35 11.34 -16.11
C ASN A 102 -10.82 11.10 -14.65
N SER A 103 -10.20 11.75 -13.67
CA SER A 103 -10.49 11.58 -12.25
C SER A 103 -10.84 12.90 -11.57
N GLU A 104 -11.23 12.84 -10.29
CA GLU A 104 -11.46 14.04 -9.48
C GLU A 104 -10.18 14.87 -9.28
N LEU A 105 -9.02 14.30 -9.58
CA LEU A 105 -7.73 15.00 -9.55
C LEU A 105 -7.58 16.05 -10.66
N GLU A 106 -8.41 16.02 -11.71
CA GLU A 106 -8.44 17.05 -12.77
C GLU A 106 -8.73 18.44 -12.17
N GLU A 107 -9.58 18.52 -11.14
CA GLU A 107 -9.98 19.78 -10.51
C GLU A 107 -8.79 20.51 -9.86
N PHE A 108 -7.73 19.78 -9.49
CA PHE A 108 -6.50 20.37 -8.95
C PHE A 108 -5.70 21.12 -10.01
N GLY A 109 -5.94 20.89 -11.30
CA GLY A 109 -5.29 21.61 -12.39
C GLY A 109 -3.78 21.41 -12.42
N PHE A 110 -3.31 20.18 -12.15
CA PHE A 110 -1.88 19.85 -12.21
C PHE A 110 -1.30 20.15 -13.59
N THR A 111 -0.14 20.78 -13.63
CA THR A 111 0.58 21.03 -14.88
C THR A 111 1.25 19.74 -15.38
N ASP A 112 1.43 19.61 -16.70
CA ASP A 112 2.12 18.46 -17.31
C ASP A 112 3.50 18.18 -16.68
N ASP A 113 4.29 19.23 -16.40
CA ASP A 113 5.61 19.10 -15.76
C ASP A 113 5.51 18.45 -14.37
N PHE A 114 4.51 18.85 -13.58
CA PHE A 114 4.25 18.29 -12.26
C PHE A 114 3.79 16.83 -12.33
N ILE A 115 2.96 16.48 -13.32
CA ILE A 115 2.52 15.09 -13.54
C ILE A 115 3.73 14.21 -13.90
N ILE A 116 4.68 14.72 -14.69
CA ILE A 116 5.93 14.01 -15.01
C ILE A 116 6.79 13.81 -13.75
N GLU A 117 6.90 14.81 -12.89
CA GLU A 117 7.63 14.70 -11.62
C GLU A 117 6.98 13.67 -10.67
N LEU A 118 5.65 13.71 -10.51
CA LEU A 118 4.88 12.70 -9.77
C LEU A 118 5.14 11.30 -10.31
N TRP A 119 5.07 11.12 -11.62
CA TRP A 119 5.36 9.84 -12.26
C TRP A 119 6.81 9.39 -12.01
N GLY A 120 7.76 10.32 -12.03
CA GLY A 120 9.16 10.08 -11.65
C GLY A 120 9.28 9.51 -10.25
N VAL A 121 8.68 10.18 -9.25
CA VAL A 121 8.66 9.71 -7.86
C VAL A 121 8.02 8.33 -7.73
N ILE A 122 6.89 8.10 -8.41
CA ILE A 122 6.17 6.82 -8.37
C ILE A 122 7.04 5.68 -8.93
N THR A 123 7.66 5.91 -10.09
CA THR A 123 8.53 4.90 -10.72
C THR A 123 9.81 4.65 -9.91
N ASP A 124 10.36 5.68 -9.28
CA ASP A 124 11.51 5.55 -8.37
C ASP A 124 11.15 4.76 -7.10
N ALA A 125 9.98 4.99 -6.52
CA ALA A 125 9.47 4.23 -5.37
C ALA A 125 9.32 2.74 -5.73
N ARG A 126 8.69 2.44 -6.87
CA ARG A 126 8.50 1.06 -7.37
C ARG A 126 9.81 0.36 -7.67
N ALA A 127 10.81 1.08 -8.14
CA ALA A 127 12.14 0.56 -8.40
C ALA A 127 12.99 0.41 -7.13
N GLY A 128 12.48 0.82 -5.96
CA GLY A 128 13.21 0.82 -4.69
C GLY A 128 14.39 1.80 -4.67
N ARG A 129 14.34 2.85 -5.50
CA ARG A 129 15.37 3.91 -5.55
C ARG A 129 15.17 4.98 -4.48
N LEU A 130 13.96 5.10 -3.96
CA LEU A 130 13.63 5.98 -2.83
C LEU A 130 13.92 5.26 -1.50
N LYS A 131 14.48 5.99 -0.55
CA LYS A 131 14.79 5.52 0.80
C LYS A 131 14.03 6.33 1.83
#